data_AF-A0A810APX8-F1
#
_entry.id   AF-A0A810APX8-F1
#
_cell.length_a   1.000
_cell.length_b   1.000
_cell.length_c   1.000
_cell.angle_alpha   90.00
_cell.angle_beta   90.00
_cell.angle_gamma   90.00
#
_symmetry.space_group_name_H-M   'P 1'
#
loop_
_entity.id
_entity.type
_entity.pdbx_description
1 polymer ?
#
loop_
_entity_poly.entity_id
_entity_poly.type
_entity_poly.pdbx_seq_one_letter_code
_entity_poly.pdbx_strand_id
1 'polypeptide(L)'
;MGAPANVVRLQPVGIEFEVEENETVLDAAFRQGIALPHGCKEGQCSACKCVLTGGDVELKKYSTFALNEMERGQDYILLCRTLAYSDLEVELLNYDEEVLSKSIPVKDFTGTVTSVSALTHDIRRLEITLEQPLKFWAGQYVDITLPGPETITRSFSMANSPGESQNLAFIIKKYPNGRFSSRLDGDLAVGTEVGIKGPYGTCFRRENKTGAMILVGGGSGMSPLWSILHDHISSGEVRPVRFFYGAWANCERDRSRPS
;
A
#
# COMPACT_ATOMS: atom_id res chain seq x y z
N MET A 1 -12.21 18.76 24.90
CA MET A 1 -11.08 18.08 25.56
C MET A 1 -11.05 16.69 24.97
N GLY A 2 -10.04 16.37 24.16
CA GLY A 2 -9.94 15.05 23.54
C GLY A 2 -9.77 13.98 24.61
N ALA A 3 -10.31 12.79 24.37
CA ALA A 3 -10.04 11.63 25.21
C ALA A 3 -8.52 11.41 25.30
N PRO A 4 -7.99 10.93 26.45
CA PRO A 4 -6.59 10.61 26.56
C PRO A 4 -6.22 9.54 25.52
N ALA A 5 -5.15 9.78 24.76
CA ALA A 5 -4.62 8.79 23.83
C ALA A 5 -3.95 7.64 24.61
N ASN A 6 -4.15 6.41 24.15
CA ASN A 6 -3.46 5.24 24.69
C ASN A 6 -2.08 5.13 24.05
N VAL A 7 -1.11 4.54 24.76
CA VAL A 7 0.26 4.33 24.23
C VAL A 7 0.44 2.87 23.80
N VAL A 8 1.00 2.65 22.61
CA VAL A 8 1.37 1.32 22.13
C VAL A 8 2.89 1.19 22.14
N ARG A 9 3.39 0.13 22.78
CA ARG A 9 4.80 -0.24 22.83
C ARG A 9 5.06 -1.47 21.96
N LEU A 10 5.98 -1.34 21.00
CA LEU A 10 6.36 -2.41 20.09
C LEU A 10 7.64 -3.11 20.55
N GLN A 11 7.54 -4.41 20.82
CA GLN A 11 8.66 -5.28 21.11
C GLN A 11 9.05 -6.09 19.86
N PRO A 12 10.33 -6.42 19.66
CA PRO A 12 11.50 -6.06 20.47
C PRO A 12 12.13 -4.69 20.12
N VAL A 13 11.49 -3.93 19.21
CA VAL A 13 12.09 -2.73 18.61
C VAL A 13 12.10 -1.50 19.53
N GLY A 14 11.34 -1.52 20.63
CA GLY A 14 11.28 -0.45 21.62
C GLY A 14 10.64 0.83 21.11
N ILE A 15 9.84 0.76 20.04
CA ILE A 15 9.14 1.92 19.46
C ILE A 15 7.84 2.14 20.22
N GLU A 16 7.57 3.38 20.60
CA GLU A 16 6.33 3.79 21.25
C GLU A 16 5.58 4.84 20.42
N PHE A 17 4.25 4.79 20.41
CA PHE A 17 3.42 5.76 19.72
C PHE A 17 2.02 5.86 20.31
N GLU A 18 1.36 7.00 20.08
CA GLU A 18 0.03 7.29 20.63
C GLU A 18 -1.10 6.84 19.68
N VAL A 19 -2.14 6.23 20.23
CA VAL A 19 -3.34 5.80 19.50
C VAL A 19 -4.54 6.60 19.99
N GLU A 20 -5.22 7.27 19.06
CA GLU A 20 -6.43 8.01 19.35
C GLU A 20 -7.65 7.09 19.46
N GLU A 21 -8.71 7.56 20.12
CA GLU A 21 -9.97 6.84 20.20
C GLU A 21 -10.56 6.61 18.79
N ASN A 22 -11.07 5.40 18.54
CA ASN A 22 -11.62 4.96 17.23
C ASN A 22 -10.61 4.82 16.08
N GLU A 23 -9.33 5.12 16.29
CA GLU A 23 -8.23 4.89 15.35
C GLU A 23 -7.71 3.45 15.48
N THR A 24 -7.32 2.83 14.37
CA THR A 24 -6.67 1.52 14.45
C THR A 24 -5.21 1.67 14.83
N VAL A 25 -4.65 0.68 15.55
CA VAL A 25 -3.22 0.69 15.93
C VAL A 25 -2.31 0.87 14.70
N LEU A 26 -2.67 0.27 13.56
CA LEU A 26 -1.90 0.44 12.33
C LEU A 26 -2.00 1.87 11.75
N ASP A 27 -3.17 2.49 11.77
CA ASP A 27 -3.33 3.86 11.26
C ASP A 27 -2.59 4.87 12.13
N ALA A 28 -2.64 4.69 13.46
CA ALA A 28 -1.90 5.49 14.43
C ALA A 28 -0.38 5.42 14.21
N ALA A 29 0.14 4.21 13.94
CA ALA A 29 1.54 4.00 13.58
C ALA A 29 1.90 4.77 12.30
N PHE A 30 1.08 4.67 11.26
CA PHE A 30 1.31 5.38 9.99
C PHE A 30 1.26 6.90 10.12
N ARG A 31 0.30 7.44 10.89
CA ARG A 31 0.18 8.87 11.18
C ARG A 31 1.46 9.42 11.82
N GLN A 32 2.11 8.64 12.67
CA GLN A 32 3.37 8.99 13.34
C GLN A 32 4.62 8.56 12.56
N GLY A 33 4.47 8.03 11.35
CA GLY A 33 5.60 7.63 10.52
C GLY A 33 6.33 6.40 11.05
N ILE A 34 5.59 5.41 11.53
CA ILE A 34 6.10 4.09 11.88
C ILE A 34 5.60 3.10 10.83
N ALA A 35 6.51 2.59 10.01
CA ALA A 35 6.19 1.61 8.99
C ALA A 35 6.10 0.20 9.59
N LEU A 36 4.87 -0.28 9.79
CA LEU A 36 4.61 -1.65 10.25
C LEU A 36 4.26 -2.58 9.07
N PRO A 37 4.53 -3.90 9.18
CA PRO A 37 4.13 -4.86 8.17
C PRO A 37 2.62 -4.84 7.92
N HIS A 38 2.22 -4.72 6.64
CA HIS A 38 0.81 -4.70 6.24
C HIS A 38 0.65 -5.07 4.76
N GLY A 39 -0.61 -5.30 4.35
CA GLY A 39 -0.96 -5.57 2.96
C GLY A 39 -2.32 -4.99 2.61
N CYS A 40 -3.41 -5.63 3.05
CA CYS A 40 -4.77 -5.25 2.66
C CYS A 40 -5.41 -4.12 3.48
N LYS A 41 -4.94 -3.88 4.72
CA LYS A 41 -5.57 -2.96 5.71
C LYS A 41 -7.04 -3.25 6.09
N GLU A 42 -7.64 -4.31 5.57
CA GLU A 42 -9.05 -4.67 5.77
C GLU A 42 -9.25 -6.02 6.51
N GLY A 43 -8.18 -6.55 7.12
CA GLY A 43 -8.25 -7.79 7.91
C GLY A 43 -8.44 -9.06 7.08
N GLN A 44 -7.82 -9.13 5.89
CA GLN A 44 -7.94 -10.25 4.94
C GLN A 44 -6.63 -11.04 4.72
N CYS A 45 -5.46 -10.41 4.88
CA CYS A 45 -4.18 -10.95 4.38
C CYS A 45 -3.19 -11.43 5.45
N SER A 46 -3.51 -11.34 6.74
CA SER A 46 -2.63 -11.67 7.88
C SER A 46 -1.29 -10.91 8.01
N ALA A 47 -0.95 -10.02 7.06
CA ALA A 47 0.37 -9.38 7.03
C ALA A 47 0.68 -8.48 8.24
N CYS A 48 -0.35 -7.92 8.90
CA CYS A 48 -0.21 -7.09 10.10
C CYS A 48 -0.47 -7.87 11.40
N LYS A 49 -0.31 -9.19 11.36
CA LYS A 49 -0.52 -10.05 12.53
C LYS A 49 0.63 -9.87 13.51
N CYS A 50 0.29 -9.67 14.78
CA CYS A 50 1.21 -9.52 15.89
C CYS A 50 0.63 -10.24 17.13
N VAL A 51 1.41 -10.33 18.20
CA VAL A 51 0.96 -10.89 19.47
C VAL A 51 0.73 -9.75 20.45
N LEU A 52 -0.42 -9.73 21.10
CA LEU A 52 -0.70 -8.81 22.21
C LEU A 52 -0.11 -9.41 23.48
N THR A 53 0.82 -8.71 24.11
CA THR A 53 1.47 -9.16 25.35
C THR A 53 0.98 -8.41 26.59
N GLY A 54 0.28 -7.29 26.40
CA GLY A 54 -0.37 -6.55 27.48
C GLY A 54 -1.37 -5.52 26.96
N GLY A 55 -2.37 -5.20 27.79
CA GLY A 55 -3.43 -4.22 27.48
C GLY A 55 -4.71 -4.83 26.92
N ASP A 56 -5.70 -3.97 26.71
CA ASP A 56 -7.06 -4.32 26.30
C ASP A 56 -7.37 -3.78 24.91
N VAL A 57 -7.93 -4.65 24.08
CA VAL A 57 -8.23 -4.33 22.68
C VAL A 57 -9.60 -4.81 22.26
N GLU A 58 -10.17 -4.11 21.29
CA GLU A 58 -11.28 -4.61 20.48
C GLU A 58 -10.83 -4.75 19.03
N LEU A 59 -11.28 -5.82 18.37
CA LEU A 59 -11.01 -6.01 16.94
C LEU A 59 -12.27 -5.67 16.13
N LYS A 60 -12.14 -4.71 15.21
CA LYS A 60 -13.12 -4.49 14.14
C LYS A 60 -13.25 -5.76 13.29
N LYS A 61 -14.39 -5.93 12.58
CA LYS A 61 -14.63 -7.10 11.70
C LYS A 61 -13.42 -7.47 10.84
N TYR A 62 -13.06 -8.75 10.83
CA TYR A 62 -11.97 -9.36 10.05
C TYR A 62 -12.40 -10.72 9.50
N SER A 63 -11.58 -11.29 8.61
CA SER A 63 -11.78 -12.65 8.07
C SER A 63 -11.11 -13.69 8.97
N THR A 64 -11.78 -14.81 9.20
CA THR A 64 -11.21 -15.97 9.93
C THR A 64 -10.04 -16.61 9.19
N PHE A 65 -9.91 -16.37 7.88
CA PHE A 65 -8.71 -16.71 7.12
C PHE A 65 -7.50 -15.87 7.58
N ALA A 66 -7.72 -14.61 7.94
CA ALA A 66 -6.65 -13.71 8.33
C ALA A 66 -6.19 -13.93 9.78
N LEU A 67 -7.14 -14.19 10.67
CA LEU A 67 -6.92 -14.50 12.09
C LEU A 67 -7.97 -15.52 12.51
N ASN A 68 -7.55 -16.76 12.76
CA ASN A 68 -8.47 -17.82 13.16
C ASN A 68 -8.73 -17.81 14.68
N GLU A 69 -9.72 -18.59 15.14
CA GLU A 69 -10.11 -18.62 16.55
C GLU A 69 -9.00 -19.15 17.48
N MET A 70 -8.17 -20.09 17.00
CA MET A 70 -7.05 -20.63 17.79
C MET A 70 -5.98 -19.57 18.01
N GLU A 71 -5.60 -18.84 16.96
CA GLU A 71 -4.67 -17.72 17.04
C GLU A 71 -5.25 -16.62 17.93
N ARG A 72 -6.54 -16.33 17.82
CA ARG A 72 -7.18 -15.34 18.70
C ARG A 72 -7.13 -15.76 20.17
N GLY A 73 -7.27 -17.05 20.48
CA GLY A 73 -7.10 -17.61 21.82
C GLY A 73 -5.66 -17.67 22.33
N GLN A 74 -4.68 -17.33 21.48
CA GLN A 74 -3.26 -17.18 21.81
C GLN A 74 -2.82 -15.70 21.72
N ASP A 75 -3.76 -14.78 21.92
CA ASP A 75 -3.52 -13.33 21.95
C ASP A 75 -2.98 -12.72 20.65
N TYR A 76 -3.09 -13.43 19.51
CA TYR A 76 -2.81 -12.83 18.22
C TYR A 76 -3.86 -11.78 17.87
N ILE A 77 -3.39 -10.68 17.29
CA ILE A 77 -4.18 -9.53 16.85
C ILE A 77 -3.79 -9.13 15.43
N LEU A 78 -4.68 -8.37 14.76
CA LEU A 78 -4.39 -7.75 13.47
C LEU A 78 -4.36 -6.23 13.65
N LEU A 79 -3.18 -5.60 13.58
CA LEU A 79 -3.03 -4.17 13.89
C LEU A 79 -3.95 -3.27 13.06
N CYS A 80 -4.27 -3.66 11.81
CA CYS A 80 -5.21 -2.90 10.96
C CYS A 80 -6.67 -2.93 11.44
N ARG A 81 -7.01 -3.81 12.38
CA ARG A 81 -8.35 -3.98 12.94
C ARG A 81 -8.41 -3.75 14.45
N THR A 82 -7.26 -3.58 15.12
CA THR A 82 -7.16 -3.37 16.57
C THR A 82 -7.49 -1.94 16.95
N LEU A 83 -8.44 -1.75 17.86
CA LEU A 83 -8.71 -0.54 18.62
C LEU A 83 -8.18 -0.71 20.04
N ALA A 84 -7.48 0.30 20.56
CA ALA A 84 -6.91 0.28 21.90
C ALA A 84 -7.90 0.84 22.94
N TYR A 85 -8.12 0.09 24.02
CA TYR A 85 -8.92 0.51 25.18
C TYR A 85 -8.08 0.79 26.44
N SER A 86 -6.80 0.43 26.41
CA SER A 86 -5.77 0.81 27.38
C SER A 86 -4.42 0.88 26.67
N ASP A 87 -3.34 1.21 27.41
CA ASP A 87 -1.98 1.10 26.90
C ASP A 87 -1.68 -0.35 26.49
N LEU A 88 -1.05 -0.52 25.33
CA LEU A 88 -0.78 -1.83 24.75
C LEU A 88 0.70 -2.17 24.73
N GLU A 89 1.01 -3.44 24.97
CA GLU A 89 2.29 -4.05 24.64
C GLU A 89 2.06 -5.06 23.51
N VAL A 90 2.82 -4.89 22.41
CA VAL A 90 2.65 -5.68 21.20
C VAL A 90 4.00 -6.22 20.74
N GLU A 91 4.07 -7.54 20.58
CA GLU A 91 5.23 -8.22 20.01
C GLU A 91 5.08 -8.37 18.49
N LEU A 92 6.05 -7.81 17.76
CA LEU A 92 6.13 -7.91 16.31
C LEU A 92 6.69 -9.28 15.91
N LEU A 93 5.86 -10.08 15.23
CA LEU A 93 6.29 -11.39 14.69
C LEU A 93 7.32 -11.25 13.57
N ASN A 94 7.20 -10.19 12.78
CA ASN A 94 8.09 -9.89 11.68
C ASN A 94 8.42 -8.40 11.77
N TYR A 95 9.70 -8.06 11.84
CA TYR A 95 10.15 -6.69 11.70
C TYR A 95 11.42 -6.67 10.84
N ASP A 96 11.65 -5.53 10.21
CA ASP A 96 12.79 -5.29 9.35
C ASP A 96 13.34 -3.91 9.72
N GLU A 97 14.53 -3.89 10.30
CA GLU A 97 15.16 -2.65 10.78
C GLU A 97 15.35 -1.64 9.64
N GLU A 98 15.64 -2.10 8.42
CA GLU A 98 15.79 -1.23 7.26
C GLU A 98 14.43 -0.62 6.87
N VAL A 99 13.32 -1.35 7.00
CA VAL A 99 11.96 -0.80 6.84
C VAL A 99 11.67 0.27 7.89
N LEU A 100 11.95 -0.02 9.16
CA LEU A 100 11.71 0.91 10.26
C LEU A 100 12.52 2.20 10.07
N SER A 101 13.79 2.09 9.66
CA SER A 101 14.67 3.24 9.41
C SER A 101 14.21 4.13 8.24
N LYS A 102 13.47 3.54 7.29
CA LYS A 102 12.97 4.22 6.08
C LYS A 102 11.53 4.69 6.22
N SER A 103 11.02 4.79 7.44
CA SER A 103 9.63 5.19 7.67
C SER A 103 9.37 6.64 7.23
N ILE A 104 8.24 6.83 6.55
CA ILE A 104 7.75 8.13 6.11
C ILE A 104 6.34 8.29 6.71
N PRO A 105 6.05 9.40 7.42
CA PRO A 105 4.71 9.68 7.90
C PRO A 105 3.70 9.71 6.76
N VAL A 106 2.61 8.98 6.95
CA VAL A 106 1.47 9.03 6.02
C VAL A 106 0.78 10.38 6.16
N LYS A 107 0.58 11.04 5.03
CA LYS A 107 -0.10 12.34 4.96
C LYS A 107 -1.19 12.31 3.89
N ASP A 108 -2.12 13.23 4.04
CA ASP A 108 -3.13 13.54 3.03
C ASP A 108 -2.59 14.62 2.09
N PHE A 109 -2.85 14.44 0.80
CA PHE A 109 -2.47 15.34 -0.28
C PHE A 109 -3.65 15.53 -1.21
N THR A 110 -3.76 16.71 -1.78
CA THR A 110 -4.67 17.00 -2.89
C THR A 110 -3.88 16.95 -4.19
N GLY A 111 -4.50 16.39 -5.23
CA GLY A 111 -3.91 16.37 -6.56
C GLY A 111 -4.96 16.49 -7.66
N THR A 112 -4.48 16.70 -8.87
CA THR A 112 -5.32 16.84 -10.06
C THR A 112 -4.93 15.78 -11.08
N VAL A 113 -5.92 15.11 -11.66
CA VAL A 113 -5.72 14.17 -12.77
C VAL A 113 -5.23 14.94 -13.98
N THR A 114 -4.03 14.65 -14.45
CA THR A 114 -3.41 15.34 -15.60
C THR A 114 -3.47 14.52 -16.88
N SER A 115 -3.49 13.19 -16.77
CA SER A 115 -3.57 12.31 -17.93
C SER A 115 -4.20 10.96 -17.57
N VAL A 116 -5.04 10.46 -18.48
CA VAL A 116 -5.54 9.09 -18.47
C VAL A 116 -5.34 8.52 -19.88
N SER A 117 -4.53 7.47 -20.01
CA SER A 117 -4.22 6.87 -21.32
C SER A 117 -4.33 5.35 -21.31
N ALA A 118 -4.70 4.77 -22.44
CA ALA A 118 -4.74 3.32 -22.61
C ALA A 118 -3.34 2.77 -22.92
N LEU A 119 -2.88 1.80 -22.12
CA LEU A 119 -1.64 1.05 -22.40
C LEU A 119 -1.95 -0.29 -23.10
N THR A 120 -3.03 -0.95 -22.70
CA THR A 120 -3.55 -2.17 -23.32
C THR A 120 -5.09 -2.13 -23.33
N HIS A 121 -5.73 -3.21 -23.79
CA HIS A 121 -7.20 -3.37 -23.73
C HIS A 121 -7.76 -3.30 -22.29
N ASP A 122 -6.97 -3.71 -21.29
CA ASP A 122 -7.36 -3.80 -19.89
C ASP A 122 -6.43 -3.05 -18.92
N ILE A 123 -5.45 -2.27 -19.41
CA ILE A 123 -4.55 -1.47 -18.57
C ILE A 123 -4.62 0.00 -18.95
N ARG A 124 -4.71 0.86 -17.94
CA ARG A 124 -4.70 2.31 -18.06
C ARG A 124 -3.48 2.87 -17.32
N ARG A 125 -2.91 3.94 -17.85
CA ARG A 125 -1.95 4.80 -17.17
C ARG A 125 -2.71 6.02 -16.67
N LEU A 126 -2.61 6.26 -15.36
CA LEU A 126 -3.17 7.42 -14.69
C LEU A 126 -2.03 8.29 -14.18
N GLU A 127 -2.06 9.58 -14.49
CA GLU A 127 -1.11 10.56 -13.99
C GLU A 127 -1.83 11.63 -13.18
N ILE A 128 -1.27 11.95 -12.02
CA ILE A 128 -1.81 12.90 -11.06
C ILE A 128 -0.68 13.84 -10.64
N THR A 129 -0.89 15.14 -10.77
CA THR A 129 0.02 16.15 -10.22
C THR A 129 -0.50 16.59 -8.86
N LEU A 130 0.34 16.49 -7.83
CA LEU A 130 0.04 16.90 -6.47
C LEU A 130 0.29 18.40 -6.27
N GLU A 131 -0.47 19.02 -5.37
CA GLU A 131 -0.22 20.41 -4.96
C GLU A 131 1.12 20.56 -4.23
N GLN A 132 1.53 19.53 -3.50
CA GLN A 132 2.81 19.47 -2.77
C GLN A 132 3.50 18.13 -3.05
N PRO A 133 4.85 18.09 -3.09
CA PRO A 133 5.57 16.85 -3.35
C PRO A 133 5.36 15.83 -2.23
N LEU A 134 5.13 14.58 -2.62
CA LEU A 134 5.03 13.44 -1.73
C LEU A 134 6.38 12.71 -1.73
N LYS A 135 7.02 12.61 -0.57
CA LYS A 135 8.21 11.77 -0.39
C LYS A 135 7.78 10.31 -0.30
N PHE A 136 8.39 9.43 -1.10
CA PHE A 136 8.16 7.98 -1.05
C PHE A 136 9.41 7.22 -1.47
N TRP A 137 9.40 5.90 -1.24
CA TRP A 137 10.41 4.98 -1.75
C TRP A 137 9.86 4.18 -2.93
N ALA A 138 10.71 3.96 -3.94
CA ALA A 138 10.32 3.27 -5.16
C ALA A 138 9.76 1.87 -4.86
N GLY A 139 8.51 1.62 -5.27
CA GLY A 139 7.74 0.40 -4.96
C GLY A 139 6.57 0.59 -3.99
N GLN A 140 6.53 1.71 -3.26
CA GLN A 140 5.42 2.06 -2.38
C GLN A 140 4.12 2.38 -3.14
N TYR A 141 3.04 2.51 -2.38
CA TYR A 141 1.70 2.79 -2.91
C TYR A 141 1.01 3.92 -2.14
N VAL A 142 -0.05 4.47 -2.73
CA VAL A 142 -0.95 5.43 -2.08
C VAL A 142 -2.39 4.96 -2.21
N ASP A 143 -3.24 5.44 -1.33
CA ASP A 143 -4.69 5.37 -1.51
C ASP A 143 -5.14 6.57 -2.34
N ILE A 144 -5.86 6.31 -3.42
CA ILE A 144 -6.46 7.33 -4.29
C ILE A 144 -7.95 7.37 -4.02
N THR A 145 -8.46 8.55 -3.67
CA THR A 145 -9.87 8.82 -3.40
C THR A 145 -10.46 9.66 -4.53
N LEU A 146 -11.40 9.08 -5.28
CA LEU A 146 -12.15 9.80 -6.31
C LEU A 146 -13.44 10.38 -5.73
N PRO A 147 -13.68 11.69 -5.90
CA PRO A 147 -14.97 12.29 -5.54
C PRO A 147 -16.08 11.80 -6.50
N GLY A 148 -17.33 11.82 -6.06
CA GLY A 148 -18.48 11.42 -6.86
C GLY A 148 -19.71 11.11 -6.02
N PRO A 149 -20.78 10.57 -6.62
CA PRO A 149 -22.00 10.18 -5.90
C PRO A 149 -21.72 9.20 -4.77
N GLU A 150 -20.77 8.29 -5.00
CA GLU A 150 -20.10 7.52 -3.96
C GLU A 150 -18.61 7.86 -3.98
N THR A 151 -18.06 8.23 -2.82
CA THR A 151 -16.61 8.39 -2.63
C THR A 151 -15.96 7.00 -2.66
N ILE A 152 -14.97 6.83 -3.54
CA ILE A 152 -14.29 5.54 -3.71
C ILE A 152 -12.80 5.73 -3.45
N THR A 153 -12.27 4.96 -2.51
CA THR A 153 -10.85 4.91 -2.19
C THR A 153 -10.25 3.55 -2.56
N ARG A 154 -9.13 3.54 -3.29
CA ARG A 154 -8.41 2.31 -3.65
C ARG A 154 -6.90 2.53 -3.62
N SER A 155 -6.17 1.49 -3.23
CA SER A 155 -4.71 1.49 -3.17
C SER A 155 -4.09 1.20 -4.53
N PHE A 156 -3.14 2.03 -4.96
CA PHE A 156 -2.37 1.85 -6.20
C PHE A 156 -0.90 2.14 -5.99
N SER A 157 -0.04 1.23 -6.44
CA SER A 157 1.41 1.40 -6.41
C SER A 157 1.87 2.44 -7.42
N MET A 158 2.77 3.33 -6.99
CA MET A 158 3.39 4.30 -7.88
C MET A 158 4.27 3.60 -8.91
N ALA A 159 4.20 4.07 -10.15
CA ALA A 159 5.05 3.67 -11.27
C ALA A 159 6.19 4.67 -11.51
N ASN A 160 6.03 5.93 -11.11
CA ASN A 160 7.05 6.96 -11.24
C ASN A 160 8.21 6.75 -10.24
N SER A 161 9.35 7.37 -10.52
CA SER A 161 10.50 7.35 -9.59
C SER A 161 10.27 8.33 -8.43
N PRO A 162 10.83 8.09 -7.23
CA PRO A 162 10.87 9.06 -6.13
C PRO A 162 11.41 10.45 -6.51
N GLY A 163 12.23 10.54 -7.57
CA GLY A 163 12.69 11.83 -8.11
C GLY A 163 11.57 12.69 -8.72
N GLU A 164 10.42 12.09 -9.05
CA GLU A 164 9.23 12.75 -9.61
C GLU A 164 8.15 12.91 -8.53
N SER A 165 8.52 13.42 -7.36
CA SER A 165 7.69 13.43 -6.14
C SER A 165 6.36 14.20 -6.24
N GLN A 166 6.21 15.08 -7.24
CA GLN A 166 4.98 15.85 -7.45
C GLN A 166 4.08 15.27 -8.56
N ASN A 167 4.64 14.47 -9.48
CA ASN A 167 3.91 13.91 -10.61
C ASN A 167 3.84 12.39 -10.45
N LEU A 168 2.76 11.92 -9.86
CA LEU A 168 2.55 10.51 -9.61
C LEU A 168 1.99 9.83 -10.87
N ALA A 169 2.50 8.65 -11.18
CA ALA A 169 2.02 7.81 -12.28
C ALA A 169 1.62 6.43 -11.76
N PHE A 170 0.57 5.86 -12.33
CA PHE A 170 0.03 4.57 -11.92
C PHE A 170 -0.31 3.69 -13.13
N ILE A 171 -0.03 2.40 -13.04
CA ILE A 171 -0.42 1.39 -14.03
C ILE A 171 -1.57 0.56 -13.45
N ILE A 172 -2.79 0.83 -13.89
CA ILE A 172 -4.01 0.29 -13.28
C ILE A 172 -4.66 -0.72 -14.22
N LYS A 173 -4.89 -1.94 -13.70
CA LYS A 173 -5.68 -2.95 -14.40
C LYS A 173 -7.17 -2.67 -14.23
N LYS A 174 -7.90 -2.76 -15.33
CA LYS A 174 -9.34 -2.69 -15.40
C LYS A 174 -9.95 -4.03 -15.05
N TYR A 175 -10.93 -3.99 -14.16
CA TYR A 175 -11.83 -5.11 -13.92
C TYR A 175 -13.21 -4.77 -14.46
N PRO A 176 -13.89 -5.71 -15.15
CA PRO A 176 -15.31 -5.56 -15.48
C PRO A 176 -16.11 -5.22 -14.22
N ASN A 177 -16.93 -4.16 -14.28
CA ASN A 177 -17.74 -3.66 -13.15
C ASN A 177 -16.94 -3.14 -11.94
N GLY A 178 -15.62 -2.92 -12.08
CA GLY A 178 -14.81 -2.34 -11.01
C GLY A 178 -15.17 -0.86 -10.80
N ARG A 179 -15.73 -0.51 -9.64
CA ARG A 179 -16.26 0.84 -9.36
C ARG A 179 -15.25 1.99 -9.54
N PHE A 180 -13.96 1.72 -9.31
CA PHE A 180 -12.87 2.67 -9.56
C PHE A 180 -12.40 2.58 -11.02
N SER A 181 -12.00 1.39 -11.46
CA SER A 181 -11.35 1.20 -12.76
C SER A 181 -12.26 1.48 -13.96
N SER A 182 -13.59 1.41 -13.79
CA SER A 182 -14.54 1.77 -14.83
C SER A 182 -14.49 3.27 -15.17
N ARG A 183 -14.23 4.13 -14.16
CA ARG A 183 -14.16 5.57 -14.40
C ARG A 183 -12.97 5.96 -15.28
N LEU A 184 -11.92 5.13 -15.32
CA LEU A 184 -10.73 5.37 -16.14
C LEU A 184 -10.98 5.22 -17.65
N ASP A 185 -12.14 4.71 -18.07
CA ASP A 185 -12.49 4.50 -19.49
C ASP A 185 -13.33 5.63 -20.12
N GLY A 186 -13.49 6.76 -19.42
CA GLY A 186 -14.13 7.94 -19.99
C GLY A 186 -14.81 8.86 -18.99
N ASP A 187 -15.15 8.36 -17.80
CA ASP A 187 -15.86 9.17 -16.80
C ASP A 187 -14.92 10.08 -15.99
N LEU A 188 -13.65 9.69 -15.84
CA LEU A 188 -12.65 10.47 -15.13
C LEU A 188 -12.04 11.52 -16.07
N ALA A 189 -12.56 12.75 -15.99
CA ALA A 189 -12.04 13.86 -16.76
C ALA A 189 -10.66 14.32 -16.25
N VAL A 190 -9.78 14.70 -17.17
CA VAL A 190 -8.58 15.47 -16.86
C VAL A 190 -9.01 16.79 -16.19
N GLY A 191 -8.30 17.20 -15.15
CA GLY A 191 -8.68 18.32 -14.29
C GLY A 191 -9.49 17.92 -13.06
N THR A 192 -9.89 16.65 -12.93
CA THR A 192 -10.59 16.18 -11.72
C THR A 192 -9.66 16.23 -10.51
N GLU A 193 -10.12 16.86 -9.43
CA GLU A 193 -9.45 16.84 -8.14
C GLU A 193 -9.63 15.49 -7.45
N VAL A 194 -8.56 14.99 -6.83
CA VAL A 194 -8.52 13.68 -6.16
C VAL A 194 -7.78 13.79 -4.83
N GLY A 195 -8.25 13.05 -3.84
CA GLY A 195 -7.55 12.91 -2.57
C GLY A 195 -6.52 11.79 -2.64
N ILE A 196 -5.34 12.01 -2.09
CA ILE A 196 -4.24 11.05 -2.05
C ILE A 196 -3.79 10.88 -0.61
N LYS A 197 -3.65 9.64 -0.14
CA LYS A 197 -3.12 9.34 1.20
C LYS A 197 -1.98 8.35 1.12
N GLY A 198 -0.85 8.66 1.76
CA GLY A 198 0.32 7.78 1.80
C GLY A 198 1.63 8.52 2.10
N PRO A 199 2.79 7.89 1.83
CA PRO A 199 2.97 6.59 1.18
C PRO A 199 2.78 5.40 2.14
N TYR A 200 2.33 4.28 1.59
CA TYR A 200 2.19 2.99 2.26
C TYR A 200 3.10 1.92 1.63
N GLY A 201 3.24 0.79 2.32
CA GLY A 201 3.94 -0.38 1.84
C GLY A 201 5.40 -0.48 2.27
N THR A 202 5.86 -1.72 2.42
CA THR A 202 7.22 -2.10 2.84
C THR A 202 8.05 -2.73 1.70
N CYS A 203 7.43 -2.90 0.53
CA CYS A 203 8.09 -3.38 -0.69
C CYS A 203 8.70 -2.20 -1.44
N PHE A 204 9.97 -1.93 -1.19
CA PHE A 204 10.71 -0.86 -1.87
C PHE A 204 12.15 -1.28 -2.19
N ARG A 205 12.82 -0.51 -3.06
CA ARG A 205 14.21 -0.75 -3.46
C ARG A 205 15.16 -0.77 -2.25
N ARG A 206 15.80 -1.92 -1.99
CA ARG A 206 16.83 -2.09 -0.95
C ARG A 206 18.19 -1.72 -1.49
N GLU A 207 18.86 -0.78 -0.86
CA GLU A 207 20.10 -0.18 -1.34
C GLU A 207 21.31 -0.94 -0.78
N ASN A 208 22.50 -0.71 -1.34
CA ASN A 208 23.77 -1.23 -0.82
C ASN A 208 23.80 -2.76 -0.63
N LYS A 209 23.04 -3.52 -1.43
CA LYS A 209 23.13 -4.99 -1.47
C LYS A 209 23.94 -5.43 -2.68
N THR A 210 24.81 -6.43 -2.48
CA THR A 210 25.68 -6.98 -3.53
C THR A 210 25.01 -8.07 -4.38
N GLY A 211 23.96 -8.70 -3.86
CA GLY A 211 23.20 -9.73 -4.58
C GLY A 211 22.42 -9.18 -5.77
N ALA A 212 22.16 -10.04 -6.76
CA ALA A 212 21.34 -9.69 -7.91
C ALA A 212 19.88 -9.40 -7.48
N MET A 213 19.29 -8.35 -8.05
CA MET A 213 17.88 -8.04 -7.87
C MET A 213 17.04 -8.85 -8.85
N ILE A 214 16.07 -9.61 -8.34
CA ILE A 214 15.12 -10.36 -9.16
C ILE A 214 13.75 -9.71 -9.01
N LEU A 215 13.21 -9.18 -10.10
CA LEU A 215 11.91 -8.53 -10.18
C LEU A 215 10.99 -9.44 -10.99
N VAL A 216 9.87 -9.86 -10.40
CA VAL A 216 8.88 -10.73 -11.05
C VAL A 216 7.51 -10.08 -10.95
N GLY A 217 6.88 -9.80 -12.08
CA GLY A 217 5.59 -9.13 -12.12
C GLY A 217 4.62 -9.72 -13.13
N GLY A 218 3.35 -9.37 -13.01
CA GLY A 218 2.34 -9.66 -14.00
C GLY A 218 1.15 -8.70 -13.95
N GLY A 219 0.60 -8.37 -15.12
CA GLY A 219 -0.47 -7.37 -15.26
C GLY A 219 -0.08 -6.02 -14.63
N SER A 220 -0.98 -5.42 -13.85
CA SER A 220 -0.70 -4.16 -13.14
C SER A 220 0.38 -4.26 -12.07
N GLY A 221 0.83 -5.47 -11.72
CA GLY A 221 2.02 -5.68 -10.89
C GLY A 221 3.31 -5.10 -11.51
N MET A 222 3.26 -4.65 -12.76
CA MET A 222 4.31 -3.83 -13.38
C MET A 222 4.55 -2.51 -12.62
N SER A 223 3.51 -1.87 -12.07
CA SER A 223 3.60 -0.51 -11.48
C SER A 223 4.75 -0.35 -10.47
N PRO A 224 4.80 -1.10 -9.35
CA PRO A 224 5.87 -0.94 -8.37
C PRO A 224 7.25 -1.37 -8.91
N LEU A 225 7.30 -2.37 -9.79
CA LEU A 225 8.57 -2.84 -10.37
C LEU A 225 9.18 -1.82 -11.33
N TRP A 226 8.32 -1.09 -12.06
CA TRP A 226 8.73 0.00 -12.93
C TRP A 226 9.37 1.12 -12.12
N SER A 227 8.73 1.52 -11.01
CA SER A 227 9.29 2.50 -10.07
C SER A 227 10.66 2.07 -9.54
N ILE A 228 10.77 0.82 -9.04
CA ILE A 228 12.03 0.26 -8.51
C ILE A 228 13.13 0.24 -9.58
N LEU A 229 12.81 -0.17 -10.81
CA LEU A 229 13.78 -0.26 -11.89
C LEU A 229 14.31 1.13 -12.29
N HIS A 230 13.42 2.12 -12.42
CA HIS A 230 13.81 3.49 -12.74
C HIS A 230 14.66 4.12 -11.62
N ASP A 231 14.27 3.92 -10.36
CA ASP A 231 15.05 4.36 -9.20
C ASP A 231 16.44 3.70 -9.15
N HIS A 232 16.51 2.40 -9.47
CA HIS A 232 17.76 1.66 -9.56
C HIS A 232 18.70 2.24 -10.63
N ILE A 233 18.17 2.52 -11.84
CA ILE A 233 18.95 3.13 -12.92
C ILE A 233 19.47 4.52 -12.51
N SER A 234 18.60 5.36 -11.93
CA SER A 234 18.96 6.71 -11.48
C SER A 234 19.98 6.71 -10.34
N SER A 235 19.99 5.69 -9.49
CA SER A 235 20.95 5.57 -8.38
C SER A 235 22.40 5.33 -8.83
N GLY A 236 22.61 4.85 -10.07
CA GLY A 236 23.92 4.46 -10.56
C GLY A 236 24.45 3.13 -10.01
N GLU A 237 23.68 2.41 -9.20
CA GLU A 237 24.08 1.09 -8.70
C GLU A 237 24.21 0.06 -9.84
N VAL A 238 25.33 -0.64 -9.88
CA VAL A 238 25.68 -1.58 -10.98
C VAL A 238 25.36 -3.04 -10.70
N ARG A 239 24.65 -3.35 -9.60
CA ARG A 239 24.30 -4.74 -9.29
C ARG A 239 23.39 -5.34 -10.38
N PRO A 240 23.52 -6.62 -10.72
CA PRO A 240 22.70 -7.24 -11.76
C PRO A 240 21.21 -7.18 -11.43
N VAL A 241 20.38 -6.83 -12.42
CA VAL A 241 18.91 -6.87 -12.32
C VAL A 241 18.36 -7.87 -13.32
N ARG A 242 17.49 -8.78 -12.86
CA ARG A 242 16.74 -9.72 -13.71
C ARG A 242 15.26 -9.41 -13.59
N PHE A 243 14.65 -9.02 -14.71
CA PHE A 243 13.25 -8.64 -14.77
C PHE A 243 12.44 -9.68 -15.55
N PHE A 244 11.46 -10.30 -14.90
CA PHE A 244 10.54 -11.27 -15.48
C PHE A 244 9.12 -10.70 -15.44
N TYR A 245 8.44 -10.69 -16.58
CA TYR A 245 7.08 -10.17 -16.68
C TYR A 245 6.15 -11.13 -17.43
N GLY A 246 5.07 -11.51 -16.76
CA GLY A 246 4.00 -12.33 -17.33
C GLY A 246 2.79 -11.49 -17.71
N ALA A 247 2.35 -11.61 -18.96
CA ALA A 247 1.09 -11.02 -19.41
C ALA A 247 0.29 -12.03 -20.21
N TRP A 248 -1.04 -11.91 -20.14
CA TRP A 248 -1.91 -12.65 -21.03
C TRP A 248 -1.77 -12.05 -22.43
N ALA A 249 -1.19 -12.79 -23.37
CA ALA A 249 -1.38 -12.47 -24.77
C ALA A 249 -2.85 -12.74 -25.11
N ASN A 250 -3.47 -11.88 -25.90
CA ASN A 250 -4.69 -12.24 -26.61
C ASN A 250 -4.33 -13.34 -27.61
N CYS A 251 -4.21 -14.57 -27.15
CA CYS A 251 -4.40 -15.72 -28.00
C CYS A 251 -5.92 -15.74 -28.23
N GLU A 252 -6.34 -15.42 -29.45
CA GLU A 252 -7.72 -15.64 -29.90
C GLU A 252 -8.12 -17.04 -29.43
N ARG A 253 -8.96 -17.13 -28.40
CA ARG A 253 -9.67 -18.36 -28.11
C ARG A 253 -10.63 -18.52 -29.26
N ASP A 254 -10.18 -19.20 -30.30
CA ASP A 254 -11.03 -19.82 -31.29
C ASP A 254 -12.09 -20.63 -30.53
N ARG A 255 -13.30 -20.06 -30.43
CA ARG A 255 -14.46 -20.65 -29.74
C ARG A 255 -15.11 -21.75 -30.59
N SER A 256 -14.34 -22.45 -31.43
CA SER A 256 -14.85 -23.47 -32.36
C SER A 256 -14.53 -24.92 -31.98
N ARG A 257 -14.07 -25.22 -30.76
CA ARG A 257 -14.02 -26.62 -30.30
C ARG A 257 -15.28 -26.99 -29.51
N PRO A 258 -16.16 -27.86 -30.04
CA PRO A 258 -17.24 -28.45 -29.26
C PRO A 258 -16.66 -29.40 -28.21
N SER A 259 -17.39 -29.49 -27.09
CA SER A 259 -17.21 -30.40 -25.96
C SER A 259 -17.09 -31.87 -26.38
#